data_AF-A0A151S9W3-F1
#
_entry.id   AF-A0A151S9W3-F1
#
_cell.length_a   1.000
_cell.length_b   1.000
_cell.length_c   1.000
_cell.angle_alpha   90.00
_cell.angle_beta   90.00
_cell.angle_gamma   90.00
#
_symmetry.space_group_name_H-M   'P 1'
#
loop_
_entity.id
_entity.type
_entity.pdbx_description
1 polymer ?
#
loop_
_entity_poly.entity_id
_entity_poly.type
_entity_poly.pdbx_seq_one_letter_code
_entity_poly.pdbx_strand_id
1 'polypeptide(L)'
;MVLSWIFNSLTPDIVDSVIFYDTAYEVWEYLQNRFSQSHAPRIFQIERDIACLAQDQMTVAAYYTKLKKLWDELGSYSNAICTCGADNK
;
A
#
# COMPACT_ATOMS: atom_id res chain seq x y z
N MET A 1 -21.15 -3.45 21.51
CA MET A 1 -20.66 -4.57 20.69
C MET A 1 -19.72 -4.02 19.63
N VAL A 2 -18.50 -4.53 19.53
CA VAL A 2 -17.47 -4.05 18.59
C VAL A 2 -17.84 -4.36 17.13
N LEU A 3 -18.42 -5.54 16.87
CA LEU A 3 -18.84 -5.97 15.53
C LEU A 3 -19.84 -5.00 14.88
N SER A 4 -20.84 -4.55 15.64
CA SER A 4 -21.83 -3.56 15.16
C SER A 4 -21.17 -2.23 14.79
N TRP A 5 -20.14 -1.80 15.52
CA TRP A 5 -19.42 -0.55 15.18
C TRP A 5 -18.64 -0.70 13.88
N ILE A 6 -18.02 -1.86 13.66
CA ILE A 6 -17.32 -2.15 12.42
C ILE A 6 -18.30 -2.11 11.25
N PHE A 7 -19.43 -2.83 11.31
CA PHE A 7 -20.42 -2.81 10.22
C PHE A 7 -21.00 -1.42 9.93
N ASN A 8 -21.26 -0.60 10.96
CA ASN A 8 -21.74 0.76 10.77
C ASN A 8 -20.68 1.73 10.22
N SER A 9 -19.40 1.35 10.24
CA SER A 9 -18.29 2.17 9.73
C SER A 9 -17.91 1.81 8.28
N LEU A 10 -18.52 0.77 7.70
CA LEU A 10 -18.22 0.27 6.36
C LEU A 10 -19.27 0.72 5.36
N THR A 11 -18.88 0.81 4.09
CA THR A 11 -19.85 0.98 3.00
C THR A 11 -20.65 -0.32 2.80
N PRO A 12 -21.89 -0.25 2.28
CA PRO A 12 -22.73 -1.44 2.08
C PRO A 12 -22.03 -2.55 1.29
N ASP A 13 -21.30 -2.19 0.24
CA ASP A 13 -20.54 -3.14 -0.59
C ASP A 13 -19.49 -3.94 0.20
N ILE A 14 -18.88 -3.32 1.22
CA ILE A 14 -17.88 -3.99 2.07
C ILE A 14 -18.58 -4.81 3.15
N VAL A 15 -19.69 -4.32 3.71
CA VAL A 15 -20.51 -5.07 4.68
C VAL A 15 -20.96 -6.40 4.09
N ASP A 16 -21.44 -6.42 2.84
CA ASP A 16 -21.86 -7.64 2.15
C ASP A 16 -20.73 -8.70 2.05
N SER A 17 -19.47 -8.26 2.03
CA SER A 17 -18.31 -9.16 2.01
C SER A 17 -17.93 -9.74 3.38
N VAL A 18 -18.43 -9.17 4.48
CA VAL A 18 -18.08 -9.56 5.85
C VAL A 18 -19.27 -9.95 6.74
N ILE A 19 -20.50 -9.87 6.21
CA ILE A 19 -21.73 -10.07 6.98
C ILE A 19 -21.89 -11.48 7.56
N PHE A 20 -21.19 -12.47 7.00
CA PHE A 20 -21.22 -13.87 7.44
C PHE A 20 -20.19 -14.22 8.53
N TYR A 21 -19.36 -13.26 8.97
CA TYR A 21 -18.42 -13.48 10.07
C TYR A 21 -19.09 -13.22 11.43
N ASP A 22 -18.84 -14.12 12.38
CA ASP A 22 -19.49 -14.10 13.69
C ASP A 22 -18.73 -13.23 14.71
N THR A 23 -17.44 -12.97 14.48
CA THR A 23 -16.59 -12.23 15.40
C THR A 23 -16.01 -10.96 14.79
N ALA A 24 -15.86 -9.92 15.63
CA ALA A 24 -15.17 -8.68 15.23
C ALA A 24 -13.71 -8.93 14.80
N TYR A 25 -13.09 -9.98 15.34
CA TYR A 25 -11.73 -10.38 15.01
C TYR A 25 -11.63 -10.89 13.57
N GLU A 26 -12.51 -11.80 13.15
CA GLU A 26 -12.53 -12.33 11.78
C GLU A 26 -12.81 -11.23 10.75
N VAL A 27 -13.77 -10.33 11.04
CA VAL A 27 -14.03 -9.18 10.18
C VAL A 27 -12.79 -8.29 10.06
N TRP A 28 -12.13 -8.00 11.19
CA TRP A 28 -10.92 -7.19 11.19
C TRP A 28 -9.78 -7.84 10.38
N GLU A 29 -9.54 -9.13 10.57
CA GLU A 29 -8.52 -9.88 9.83
C GLU A 29 -8.81 -9.91 8.33
N TYR A 30 -10.08 -10.12 7.94
CA TYR A 30 -10.49 -10.06 6.53
C TYR A 30 -10.25 -8.68 5.92
N LEU A 31 -10.68 -7.62 6.60
CA LEU A 31 -10.50 -6.24 6.15
C LEU A 31 -9.01 -5.90 6.07
N GLN A 32 -8.23 -6.31 7.06
CA GLN A 32 -6.79 -6.14 7.08
C GLN A 32 -6.17 -6.89 5.89
N ASN A 33 -6.44 -8.17 5.67
CA ASN A 33 -5.87 -8.89 4.52
C ASN A 33 -6.29 -8.33 3.16
N ARG A 34 -7.55 -7.88 3.03
CA ARG A 34 -8.08 -7.33 1.77
C ARG A 34 -7.60 -5.92 1.46
N PHE A 35 -7.49 -5.07 2.49
CA PHE A 35 -7.23 -3.63 2.33
C PHE A 35 -5.91 -3.16 2.92
N SER A 36 -5.15 -4.04 3.60
CA SER A 36 -3.71 -3.84 3.76
C SER A 36 -3.07 -4.00 2.39
N GLN A 37 -3.18 -2.94 1.59
CA GLN A 37 -2.36 -2.86 0.41
C GLN A 37 -0.91 -2.87 0.88
N SER A 38 -0.20 -3.93 0.49
CA SER A 38 1.24 -3.82 0.27
C SER A 38 1.48 -2.54 -0.52
N HIS A 39 2.54 -1.83 -0.20
CA HIS A 39 2.94 -0.66 -0.98
C HIS A 39 3.24 -1.00 -2.46
N ALA A 40 3.11 -2.25 -2.89
CA ALA A 40 3.30 -2.77 -4.25
C ALA A 40 2.73 -1.90 -5.39
N PRO A 41 1.44 -1.45 -5.42
CA PRO A 41 0.97 -0.61 -6.52
C PRO A 41 1.72 0.74 -6.59
N ARG A 42 2.08 1.29 -5.42
CA ARG A 42 2.83 2.54 -5.32
C ARG A 42 4.31 2.34 -5.68
N ILE A 43 4.93 1.26 -5.22
CA ILE A 43 6.28 0.83 -5.58
C ILE A 43 6.39 0.69 -7.10
N PHE A 44 5.48 -0.06 -7.73
CA PHE A 44 5.45 -0.24 -9.18
C PHE A 44 5.30 1.09 -9.92
N GLN A 45 4.45 1.99 -9.41
CA GLN A 45 4.30 3.32 -10.00
C GLN A 45 5.62 4.11 -9.95
N ILE A 46 6.33 4.08 -8.82
CA ILE A 46 7.62 4.78 -8.66
C ILE A 46 8.69 4.16 -9.57
N GLU A 47 8.77 2.83 -9.64
CA GLU A 47 9.70 2.12 -10.54
C GLU A 47 9.46 2.50 -12.00
N ARG A 48 8.19 2.55 -12.42
CA ARG A 48 7.82 3.01 -13.76
C ARG A 48 8.18 4.48 -13.98
N ASP A 49 7.91 5.34 -13.00
CA ASP A 49 8.21 6.77 -13.12
C ASP A 49 9.73 7.02 -13.20
N ILE A 50 10.56 6.20 -12.53
CA ILE A 50 12.02 6.18 -12.69
C ILE A 50 12.40 5.69 -14.11
N ALA A 51 11.83 4.58 -14.56
CA ALA A 51 12.12 4.00 -15.88
C ALA A 51 11.74 4.94 -17.04
N CYS A 52 10.67 5.72 -16.87
CA CYS A 52 10.20 6.70 -17.85
C CYS A 52 10.82 8.10 -17.65
N LEU A 53 11.66 8.32 -16.64
CA LEU A 53 12.24 9.63 -16.38
C LEU A 53 13.29 9.97 -17.44
N ALA A 54 12.99 10.96 -18.28
CA ALA A 54 13.93 11.57 -19.20
C ALA A 54 14.37 12.96 -18.70
N GLN A 55 15.57 13.39 -19.10
CA GLN A 55 16.05 14.73 -18.77
C GLN A 55 15.29 15.82 -19.55
N ASP A 56 14.94 15.58 -20.80
CA ASP A 56 14.25 16.52 -21.69
C ASP A 56 14.87 17.94 -21.64
N GLN A 57 14.05 18.94 -21.33
CA GLN A 57 14.44 20.35 -21.21
C GLN A 57 14.89 20.72 -19.78
N MET A 58 15.01 19.75 -18.88
CA MET A 58 15.46 19.99 -17.50
C MET A 58 16.97 20.20 -17.46
N THR A 59 17.41 21.06 -16.54
CA THR A 59 18.84 21.13 -16.18
C THR A 59 19.27 19.81 -15.52
N VAL A 60 20.56 19.47 -15.64
CA VAL A 60 21.13 18.27 -15.01
C VAL A 60 20.83 18.23 -13.50
N ALA A 61 20.94 19.38 -12.83
CA ALA A 61 20.62 19.50 -11.41
C ALA A 61 19.15 19.17 -11.12
N ALA A 62 18.21 19.74 -11.88
CA ALA A 62 16.79 19.49 -11.70
C ALA A 62 16.40 18.03 -11.98
N TYR A 63 16.97 17.43 -13.02
CA TYR A 63 16.77 16.01 -13.34
C TYR A 63 17.26 15.12 -12.19
N TYR A 64 18.50 15.35 -11.73
CA TYR A 64 19.08 14.56 -10.64
C TYR A 64 18.29 14.68 -9.34
N THR A 65 17.84 15.88 -8.97
CA THR A 65 16.99 16.09 -7.80
C THR A 65 15.68 15.29 -7.91
N LYS A 66 15.06 15.25 -9.10
CA LYS A 66 13.82 14.50 -9.33
C LYS A 66 14.06 12.99 -9.23
N LEU A 67 15.14 12.48 -9.83
CA LEU A 67 15.53 11.07 -9.73
C LEU A 67 15.81 10.68 -8.27
N LYS A 68 16.60 11.49 -7.55
CA LYS A 68 16.95 11.24 -6.15
C LYS A 68 15.71 11.17 -5.26
N LYS A 69 14.75 12.07 -5.46
CA LYS A 69 13.46 12.05 -4.75
C LYS A 69 12.71 10.73 -4.95
N LEU A 70 12.62 10.23 -6.19
CA LEU A 70 11.95 8.96 -6.49
C LEU A 70 12.67 7.77 -5.84
N TRP A 71 14.00 7.76 -5.83
CA TRP A 71 14.78 6.73 -5.13
C TRP A 71 14.61 6.76 -3.61
N ASP A 72 14.59 7.95 -3.00
CA ASP A 72 14.39 8.08 -1.56
C ASP A 72 12.98 7.63 -1.16
N GLU A 73 11.98 7.94 -1.98
CA GLU A 73 10.61 7.44 -1.79
C GLU A 73 10.55 5.91 -1.92
N LEU A 74 11.19 5.33 -2.95
CA LEU A 74 11.27 3.88 -3.12
C LEU A 74 11.94 3.19 -1.93
N GLY A 75 13.06 3.75 -1.44
CA GLY A 75 13.78 3.24 -0.27
C GLY A 75 12.99 3.31 1.04
N SER A 76 12.02 4.24 1.15
CA SER A 76 11.14 4.30 2.32
C SER A 76 10.24 3.07 2.45
N TYR A 77 9.93 2.39 1.34
CA TYR A 77 9.10 1.18 1.34
C TYR A 77 9.88 -0.09 1.70
N SER A 78 11.21 -0.13 1.57
CA SER A 78 12.00 -1.31 1.97
C SER A 78 12.11 -1.48 3.49
N ASN A 79 11.78 -0.44 4.26
CA ASN A 79 11.83 -0.49 5.73
C ASN A 79 10.56 -1.06 6.36
N ALA A 80 9.54 -1.40 5.57
CA ALA A 80 8.41 -2.18 6.05
C ALA A 80 8.84 -3.66 6.14
N ILE A 81 9.56 -4.02 7.19
CA ILE A 81 9.77 -5.43 7.56
C ILE A 81 8.39 -6.05 7.70
N CYS A 82 8.03 -6.90 6.75
CA CYS A 82 6.85 -7.74 6.86
C CYS A 82 7.06 -8.66 8.07
N THR A 83 6.35 -8.40 9.17
CA THR A 83 6.28 -9.31 10.32
C THR A 83 5.54 -10.62 9.99
N CYS A 84 4.98 -10.75 8.78
CA CYS A 84 4.28 -11.96 8.33
C CYS A 84 5.20 -13.08 7.82
N GLY A 85 6.53 -12.97 7.94
CA GLY A 85 7.46 -14.08 7.66
C GLY A 85 7.54 -14.50 6.18
N ALA A 86 7.02 -13.68 5.26
CA ALA A 86 6.97 -13.99 3.83
C ALA A 86 8.30 -13.78 3.09
N ASP A 87 9.30 -13.18 3.71
CA ASP A 87 10.66 -13.07 3.15
C ASP A 87 11.56 -14.19 3.68
N ASN A 88 11.34 -15.40 3.15
CA ASN A 88 12.37 -16.44 3.11
C ASN A 88 12.53 -16.87 1.66
N LYS A 89 13.47 -16.24 0.96
CA LYS A 89 14.05 -16.80 -0.26
C LYS A 89 15.52 -16.46 -0.40
#